data_AF-A0A7V2W8T3-F1
#
_entry.id   AF-A0A7V2W8T3-F1
#
_cell.length_a   1.000
_cell.length_b   1.000
_cell.length_c   1.000
_cell.angle_alpha   90.00
_cell.angle_beta   90.00
_cell.angle_gamma   90.00
#
_symmetry.space_group_name_H-M   'P 1'
#
loop_
_entity.id
_entity.type
_entity.pdbx_description
1 polymer ?
#
loop_
_entity_poly.entity_id
_entity_poly.type
_entity_poly.pdbx_seq_one_letter_code
_entity_poly.pdbx_strand_id
1 'polypeptide(L)' 'FAMAYLEPDMRRGHTFMQFGYFNGNVGDVVTEWTDRNVIPYYKGTWANLRKVSSIKDFEQTVSFKRRRYI' A
#
# COMPACT_ATOMS: atom_id res chain seq x y z
N PHE A 1 -0.96 0.92 10.10
CA PHE A 1 -0.04 1.82 9.37
C PHE A 1 0.74 0.98 8.35
N ALA A 2 1.32 1.58 7.31
CA ALA A 2 2.10 0.88 6.28
C ALA A 2 3.52 1.45 6.19
N MET A 3 4.46 0.64 5.69
CA MET A 3 5.83 1.07 5.43
C MET A 3 5.94 1.59 3.98
N ALA A 4 6.54 2.76 3.80
CA ALA A 4 6.81 3.28 2.47
C ALA A 4 7.94 2.46 1.82
N TYR A 5 7.70 1.98 0.60
CA TYR A 5 8.69 1.31 -0.24
C TYR A 5 8.83 2.10 -1.54
N LEU A 6 10.02 2.63 -1.81
CA LEU A 6 10.25 3.43 -3.00
C LEU A 6 10.39 2.51 -4.22
N GLU A 7 9.45 2.61 -5.14
CA GLU A 7 9.43 1.83 -6.39
C GLU A 7 9.53 2.78 -7.58
N PRO A 8 10.67 2.80 -8.32
CA PRO A 8 10.89 3.74 -9.43
C PRO A 8 9.89 3.57 -10.58
N ASP A 9 9.30 2.39 -10.73
CA ASP A 9 8.31 2.12 -11.78
C ASP A 9 6.89 2.62 -11.43
N MET A 10 6.70 3.23 -10.26
CA MET A 10 5.40 3.66 -9.80
C MET A 10 5.03 5.03 -10.38
N ARG A 11 3.84 5.12 -10.99
CA ARG A 11 3.32 6.38 -11.53
C ARG A 11 3.09 7.39 -10.39
N ARG A 12 3.43 8.66 -10.63
CA ARG A 12 3.14 9.75 -9.67
C ARG A 12 1.65 9.76 -9.29
N GLY A 13 1.37 9.92 -8.00
CA GLY A 13 0.02 9.91 -7.45
C GLY A 13 -0.62 8.53 -7.34
N HIS A 14 0.10 7.44 -7.65
CA HIS A 14 -0.39 6.08 -7.50
C HIS A 14 0.44 5.37 -6.43
N THR A 15 -0.20 4.46 -5.69
CA THR A 15 0.45 3.64 -4.67
C THR A 15 -0.07 2.21 -4.74
N PHE A 16 0.71 1.29 -4.18
CA PHE A 16 0.32 -0.10 -4.00
C PHE A 16 0.61 -0.50 -2.56
N MET A 17 -0.38 -1.09 -1.89
CA MET A 17 -0.26 -1.60 -0.52
C MET A 17 -0.60 -3.09 -0.50
N GLN A 18 0.22 -3.87 0.21
CA GLN A 18 0.00 -5.29 0.45
C GLN A 18 -1.38 -5.49 1.12
N PHE A 19 -2.21 -6.37 0.54
CA PHE A 19 -3.52 -6.70 1.09
C PHE A 19 -3.43 -7.83 2.13
N GLY A 20 -4.33 -7.80 3.12
CA GLY A 20 -4.52 -8.89 4.09
C GLY A 20 -3.35 -9.13 5.05
N TYR A 21 -2.47 -8.14 5.22
CA TYR A 21 -1.34 -8.25 6.14
C TYR A 21 -1.78 -7.93 7.58
N PHE A 22 -1.20 -8.64 8.56
CA PHE A 22 -1.58 -8.50 9.97
C PHE A 22 -1.15 -7.14 10.58
N ASN A 23 -0.06 -6.55 10.08
CA ASN A 23 0.47 -5.28 10.57
C ASN A 23 0.27 -4.16 9.54
N GLY A 24 -0.96 -3.67 9.46
CA GLY A 24 -1.39 -2.65 8.50
C GLY A 24 -2.39 -3.21 7.49
N ASN A 25 -3.68 -3.08 7.81
CA ASN A 25 -4.76 -3.54 6.95
C ASN A 25 -5.17 -2.45 5.94
N VAL A 26 -5.07 -2.74 4.65
CA VAL A 26 -5.56 -1.82 3.59
C VAL A 26 -7.09 -1.82 3.49
N GLY A 27 -7.76 -2.84 4.03
CA GLY A 27 -9.22 -2.93 4.05
C GLY A 27 -9.88 -1.73 4.76
N ASP A 28 -9.20 -1.14 5.74
CA ASP A 28 -9.68 0.01 6.51
C ASP A 28 -9.89 1.28 5.67
N VAL A 29 -9.29 1.35 4.47
CA VAL A 29 -9.45 2.49 3.54
C VAL A 29 -10.22 2.13 2.27
N VAL A 30 -10.66 0.88 2.12
CA VAL A 30 -11.52 0.49 0.99
C VAL A 30 -12.96 0.89 1.30
N THR A 31 -13.65 1.45 0.31
CA THR A 31 -15.05 1.85 0.44
C THR A 31 -15.99 0.65 0.41
N GLU A 32 -17.21 0.83 0.92
CA GLU A 32 -18.27 -0.19 0.87
C GLU A 32 -18.90 -0.39 -0.52
N TRP A 33 -18.47 0.37 -1.54
CA TRP A 33 -19.05 0.30 -2.88
C TRP A 33 -18.90 -1.09 -3.52
N THR A 34 -20.01 -1.59 -4.08
CA THR A 34 -20.10 -2.83 -4.84
C THR A 34 -20.82 -2.59 -6.17
N ASP A 35 -20.57 -3.45 -7.16
CA ASP A 35 -21.34 -3.41 -8.41
C ASP A 35 -22.74 -4.02 -8.26
N ARG A 36 -23.51 -4.09 -9.36
CA ARG A 36 -24.87 -4.69 -9.38
C ARG A 36 -24.94 -6.16 -8.97
N ASN A 37 -23.81 -6.86 -8.95
CA ASN A 37 -23.71 -8.26 -8.54
C ASN A 37 -23.10 -8.40 -7.14
N VAL A 38 -22.99 -7.29 -6.39
CA VAL A 38 -22.41 -7.23 -5.04
C VAL A 38 -20.92 -7.60 -5.03
N ILE A 39 -20.20 -7.34 -6.13
CA ILE A 39 -18.74 -7.53 -6.19
C ILE A 39 -18.04 -6.25 -5.70
N PRO A 40 -17.21 -6.30 -4.63
CA PRO A 40 -16.58 -5.11 -4.08
C PRO A 40 -15.45 -4.55 -4.94
N TYR A 41 -15.37 -3.22 -5.05
CA TYR A 41 -14.32 -2.55 -5.82
C TYR A 41 -13.08 -2.25 -4.97
N TYR A 42 -12.38 -3.28 -4.52
CA TYR A 42 -11.17 -3.15 -3.70
C TYR A 42 -10.03 -2.32 -4.34
N LYS A 43 -10.01 -2.20 -5.67
CA LYS A 43 -8.93 -1.53 -6.40
C LYS A 43 -9.21 -0.03 -6.64
N GLY A 44 -10.41 0.44 -6.31
CA GLY A 44 -10.84 1.83 -6.47
C GLY A 44 -10.92 2.56 -5.13
N THR A 45 -9.78 2.88 -4.54
CA THR A 45 -9.71 3.69 -3.31
C THR A 45 -8.73 4.85 -3.46
N TRP A 46 -9.06 5.98 -2.85
CA TRP A 46 -8.22 7.17 -2.74
C TRP A 46 -8.07 7.55 -1.28
N ALA A 47 -6.84 7.86 -0.88
CA ALA A 47 -6.52 8.22 0.49
C ALA A 47 -5.36 9.24 0.56
N ASN A 48 -5.35 10.02 1.63
CA ASN A 48 -4.21 10.87 1.97
C ASN A 48 -3.11 10.05 2.65
N LEU A 49 -1.85 10.42 2.41
CA LEU A 49 -0.69 9.85 3.10
C LEU A 49 -0.11 10.87 4.09
N ARG A 50 0.24 10.38 5.29
CA ARG A 50 0.93 11.17 6.30
C ARG A 50 2.03 10.34 6.95
N LYS A 51 3.19 10.97 7.20
CA LYS A 51 4.27 10.33 7.96
C LYS A 51 3.84 10.09 9.40
N VAL A 52 4.06 8.86 9.90
CA VAL A 52 3.78 8.48 11.29
C VAL A 52 5.07 8.49 12.12
N SER A 53 6.10 7.77 11.67
CA SER A 53 7.40 7.67 12.35
C SER A 53 8.51 7.24 11.36
N SER A 54 9.75 7.16 11.86
CA SER A 54 10.85 6.43 11.20
C SER A 54 11.13 5.16 12.01
N ILE A 55 11.31 4.02 11.34
CA ILE A 55 11.51 2.70 11.99
C ILE A 55 12.92 2.21 11.65
N LYS A 56 13.88 2.49 12.54
CA LYS A 56 15.30 2.19 12.33
C LYS A 56 15.57 0.70 12.04
N ASP A 57 14.83 -0.20 12.67
CA ASP A 57 15.03 -1.64 12.51
C ASP A 57 14.75 -2.09 11.06
N PHE A 58 13.73 -1.53 10.42
CA PHE A 58 13.43 -1.85 9.01
C PHE A 58 14.44 -1.23 8.05
N GLU A 59 14.95 -0.04 8.37
CA GLU A 59 16.02 0.60 7.60
C GLU A 59 17.30 -0.26 7.55
N GLN A 60 17.55 -1.07 8.59
CA GLN A 60 18.73 -1.92 8.70
C GLN A 60 18.53 -3.35 8.15
N THR A 61 17.31 -3.88 8.22
CA THR A 61 17.05 -5.32 7.97
C THR A 61 16.30 -5.61 6.68
N VAL A 62 15.59 -4.62 6.12
CA VAL A 62 14.75 -4.80 4.92
C VAL A 62 15.45 -4.23 3.69
N SER A 63 15.50 -5.02 2.61
CA SER A 63 16.00 -4.50 1.33
C SER A 63 14.93 -3.65 0.63
N PHE A 64 15.30 -2.42 0.29
CA PHE A 64 14.51 -1.51 -0.54
C PHE A 64 14.95 -1.51 -2.02
N LYS A 65 15.68 -2.54 -2.47
CA LYS A 65 16.09 -2.66 -3.87
C LYS A 65 14.89 -2.93 -4.76
N ARG A 66 14.90 -2.37 -5.98
CA ARG A 66 13.89 -2.66 -7.00
C ARG A 66 13.66 -4.16 -7.14
N ARG A 67 12.39 -4.58 -7.14
CA ARG A 67 12.00 -6.00 -7.13
C ARG A 67 11.82 -6.61 -8.52
N ARG A 68 11.91 -5.80 -9.58
CA ARG A 68 11.76 -6.26 -10.96
C ARG A 68 13.12 -6.67 -11.52
N TYR A 69 13.14 -7.83 -12.17
CA TYR A 69 14.23 -8.22 -13.05
C TYR A 69 14.01 -7.49 -14.39
N ILE A 70 14.97 -6.67 -14.78
CA ILE A 70 14.99 -5.86 -16.00
C ILE A 70 16.35 -5.98 -16.65
#